data_AF-A0A946BNY8-F1
#
_entry.id   AF-A0A946BNY8-F1
#
_cell.length_a   1.000
_cell.length_b   1.000
_cell.length_c   1.000
_cell.angle_alpha   90.00
_cell.angle_beta   90.00
_cell.angle_gamma   90.00
#
_symmetry.space_group_name_H-M   'P 1'
#
loop_
_entity.id
_entity.type
_entity.pdbx_description
1 polymer ?
#
loop_
_entity_poly.entity_id
_entity_poly.type
_entity_poly.pdbx_seq_one_letter_code
_entity_poly.pdbx_strand_id
1 'polypeptide(L)'
;MNYSPDWVLNLACSVITKRYVLENVPIESFTNVFSKALEPMYEDLTGSKLREGVEKEMRFLATLDVDDYIEIVNAHIFYTVTYEKIGKKRNIKGFFSSALKPKATETSIATNNKSFKAFVFQLRSEPKLKPEGSWDLSHVKDMDSLITIFNSPALVFDAL
;
A
#
# COMPACT_ATOMS: atom_id res chain seq x y z
N MET A 1 12.67 -16.44 6.27
CA MET A 1 11.80 -15.25 6.32
C MET A 1 12.35 -14.16 5.45
N ASN A 2 11.78 -14.09 4.25
CA ASN A 2 11.84 -12.96 3.36
C ASN A 2 10.82 -11.93 3.82
N TYR A 3 11.27 -10.82 4.42
CA TYR A 3 10.37 -9.75 4.86
C TYR A 3 10.13 -8.74 3.74
N SER A 4 8.92 -8.22 3.64
CA SER A 4 8.58 -7.13 2.75
C SER A 4 9.38 -5.86 3.04
N PRO A 5 9.78 -5.10 2.00
CA PRO A 5 10.10 -3.69 2.19
C PRO A 5 8.91 -2.95 2.82
N ASP A 6 9.19 -2.00 3.70
CA ASP A 6 8.21 -1.14 4.36
C ASP A 6 7.21 -0.51 3.37
N TRP A 7 7.71 -0.03 2.24
CA TRP A 7 6.89 0.61 1.22
C TRP A 7 5.95 -0.37 0.51
N VAL A 8 6.30 -1.66 0.42
CA VAL A 8 5.41 -2.68 -0.15
C VAL A 8 4.26 -2.96 0.80
N LEU A 9 4.52 -3.06 2.11
CA LEU A 9 3.47 -3.17 3.12
C LEU A 9 2.54 -1.95 3.09
N ASN A 10 3.11 -0.74 3.08
CA ASN A 10 2.35 0.51 2.97
C ASN A 10 1.47 0.54 1.71
N LEU A 11 2.04 0.14 0.57
CA LEU A 11 1.32 0.11 -0.69
C LEU A 11 0.17 -0.91 -0.68
N ALA A 12 0.42 -2.12 -0.18
CA ALA A 12 -0.60 -3.16 -0.07
C ALA A 12 -1.77 -2.71 0.81
N CYS A 13 -1.48 -2.16 2.00
CA CYS A 13 -2.53 -1.65 2.89
C CYS A 13 -3.37 -0.54 2.22
N SER A 14 -2.73 0.42 1.55
CA SER A 14 -3.48 1.51 0.91
C SER A 14 -4.26 1.08 -0.33
N VAL A 15 -3.75 0.13 -1.12
CA VAL A 15 -4.51 -0.47 -2.23
C VAL A 15 -5.72 -1.21 -1.69
N ILE A 16 -5.56 -2.04 -0.65
CA ILE A 16 -6.69 -2.76 -0.03
C ILE A 16 -7.72 -1.76 0.53
N THR A 17 -7.27 -0.72 1.25
CA THR A 17 -8.15 0.35 1.75
C THR A 17 -8.97 0.98 0.64
N LYS A 18 -8.33 1.37 -0.47
CA LYS A 18 -9.00 1.93 -1.64
C LYS A 18 -10.04 0.97 -2.20
N ARG A 19 -9.65 -0.28 -2.46
CA ARG A 19 -10.52 -1.28 -3.07
C ARG A 19 -11.69 -1.65 -2.19
N TYR A 20 -11.47 -1.84 -0.88
CA TYR A 20 -12.52 -2.12 0.09
C TYR A 20 -13.61 -1.05 0.10
N VAL A 21 -13.22 0.23 0.09
CA VAL A 21 -14.17 1.35 0.06
C VAL A 21 -14.95 1.44 -1.26
N LEU A 22 -14.36 1.00 -2.38
CA LEU A 22 -14.97 1.14 -3.72
C LEU A 22 -15.73 -0.11 -4.20
N GLU A 23 -15.34 -1.31 -3.80
CA GLU A 23 -15.78 -2.56 -4.44
C GLU A 23 -16.86 -3.33 -3.66
N ASN A 24 -17.29 -2.88 -2.49
CA ASN A 24 -18.33 -3.53 -1.65
C ASN A 24 -18.06 -5.02 -1.36
N VAL A 25 -16.79 -5.40 -1.24
CA VAL A 25 -16.33 -6.75 -0.92
C VAL A 25 -15.72 -6.74 0.49
N PRO A 26 -15.84 -7.81 1.30
CA PRO A 26 -15.21 -7.87 2.62
C PRO A 26 -13.71 -7.61 2.58
N ILE A 27 -13.18 -6.97 3.62
CA ILE A 27 -11.74 -6.68 3.76
C ILE A 27 -10.92 -7.98 3.73
N GLU A 28 -11.44 -9.05 4.35
CA GLU A 28 -10.82 -10.36 4.41
C GLU A 28 -10.54 -10.92 3.01
N SER A 29 -11.49 -10.77 2.07
CA SER A 29 -11.32 -11.22 0.68
C SER A 29 -10.07 -10.63 0.05
N PHE A 30 -9.85 -9.31 0.19
CA PHE A 30 -8.65 -8.67 -0.35
C PHE A 30 -7.39 -9.13 0.37
N THR A 31 -7.41 -9.19 1.71
CA THR A 31 -6.23 -9.55 2.50
C THR A 31 -5.80 -11.00 2.25
N ASN A 32 -6.74 -11.92 2.06
CA ASN A 32 -6.47 -13.33 1.77
C ASN A 32 -5.89 -13.50 0.36
N VAL A 33 -6.53 -12.88 -0.65
CA VAL A 33 -6.05 -12.90 -2.04
C VAL A 33 -4.64 -12.30 -2.14
N PHE A 34 -4.41 -11.15 -1.52
CA PHE A 34 -3.11 -10.48 -1.56
C PHE A 34 -2.06 -11.28 -0.82
N SER A 35 -2.37 -11.78 0.38
CA SER A 35 -1.43 -12.57 1.18
C SER A 35 -0.96 -13.81 0.44
N LYS A 36 -1.89 -14.59 -0.12
CA LYS A 36 -1.58 -15.78 -0.90
C LYS A 36 -0.70 -15.47 -2.12
N ALA A 37 -0.96 -14.36 -2.79
CA ALA A 37 -0.20 -13.99 -3.98
C ALA A 37 1.18 -13.35 -3.66
N LEU A 38 1.33 -12.73 -2.49
CA LEU A 38 2.57 -12.10 -2.01
C LEU A 38 3.50 -13.07 -1.29
N GLU A 39 2.98 -14.16 -0.72
CA GLU A 39 3.73 -15.17 0.04
C GLU A 39 5.04 -15.62 -0.65
N PRO A 40 5.07 -15.89 -1.98
CA PRO A 40 6.32 -16.30 -2.64
C PRO A 40 7.43 -15.25 -2.60
N MET A 41 7.08 -13.97 -2.42
CA MET A 41 8.03 -12.85 -2.34
C MET A 41 8.29 -12.44 -0.88
N TYR A 42 7.24 -12.42 -0.05
CA TYR A 42 7.26 -11.89 1.31
C TYR A 42 6.44 -12.78 2.25
N GLU A 43 7.15 -13.54 3.09
CA GLU A 43 6.55 -14.47 4.05
C GLU A 43 5.78 -13.76 5.17
N ASP A 44 6.09 -12.48 5.44
CA ASP A 44 5.50 -11.72 6.53
C ASP A 44 4.17 -11.04 6.18
N LEU A 45 3.81 -10.93 4.90
CA LEU A 45 2.57 -10.30 4.45
C LEU A 45 1.37 -11.25 4.58
N THR A 46 1.14 -11.72 5.80
CA THR A 46 -0.01 -12.58 6.14
C THR A 46 -1.32 -11.82 6.03
N GLY A 47 -2.42 -12.53 5.79
CA GLY A 47 -3.77 -11.93 5.75
C GLY A 47 -4.10 -11.18 7.04
N SER A 48 -3.69 -11.71 8.20
CA SER A 48 -3.86 -11.05 9.49
C SER A 48 -3.08 -9.75 9.62
N LYS A 49 -1.82 -9.72 9.18
CA LYS A 49 -0.98 -8.53 9.20
C LYS A 49 -1.53 -7.44 8.27
N LEU A 50 -1.90 -7.82 7.04
CA LEU A 50 -2.50 -6.90 6.08
C LEU A 50 -3.81 -6.32 6.63
N ARG A 51 -4.69 -7.17 7.19
CA ARG A 51 -5.95 -6.72 7.80
C ARG A 51 -5.70 -5.74 8.94
N GLU A 52 -4.78 -6.03 9.85
CA GLU A 52 -4.44 -5.12 10.96
C GLU A 52 -3.92 -3.76 10.46
N GLY A 53 -3.08 -3.77 9.42
CA GLY A 53 -2.58 -2.55 8.79
C GLY A 53 -3.69 -1.70 8.18
N VAL A 54 -4.55 -2.31 7.38
CA VAL A 54 -5.70 -1.66 6.74
C VAL A 54 -6.68 -1.12 7.77
N GLU A 55 -7.05 -1.90 8.79
CA GLU A 55 -7.96 -1.46 9.85
C GLU A 55 -7.41 -0.23 10.60
N LYS A 56 -6.09 -0.17 10.84
CA LYS A 56 -5.46 0.99 11.48
C LYS A 56 -5.36 2.20 10.56
N GLU A 57 -5.15 2.01 9.26
CA GLU A 57 -5.24 3.09 8.26
C GLU A 57 -6.66 3.66 8.22
N MET A 58 -7.68 2.81 8.05
CA MET A 58 -9.09 3.19 8.03
C MET A 58 -9.54 3.88 9.32
N ARG A 59 -9.15 3.35 10.48
CA ARG A 59 -9.46 3.98 11.78
C ARG A 59 -8.86 5.36 11.90
N PHE A 60 -7.64 5.57 11.39
CA PHE A 60 -7.04 6.89 11.38
C PHE A 60 -7.74 7.84 10.40
N LEU A 61 -8.05 7.38 9.18
CA LEU A 61 -8.81 8.17 8.22
C LEU A 61 -10.13 8.65 8.83
N ALA A 62 -10.88 7.77 9.53
CA ALA A 62 -12.13 8.13 10.21
C ALA A 62 -11.98 9.19 11.33
N THR A 63 -10.76 9.53 11.75
CA THR A 63 -10.52 10.65 12.70
C THR A 63 -10.31 11.99 12.02
N LEU A 64 -10.19 12.01 10.69
CA LEU A 64 -9.93 13.22 9.92
C LEU A 64 -11.26 13.85 9.50
N ASP A 65 -11.32 15.18 9.58
CA ASP A 65 -12.42 15.97 9.02
C ASP A 65 -12.09 16.33 7.57
N VAL A 66 -12.38 15.42 6.64
CA VAL A 66 -12.12 15.57 5.20
C VAL A 66 -13.28 15.02 4.39
N ASP A 67 -13.54 15.65 3.24
CA ASP A 67 -14.66 15.28 2.36
C ASP A 67 -14.38 13.99 1.56
N ASP A 68 -13.12 13.78 1.16
CA ASP A 68 -12.72 12.64 0.32
C ASP A 68 -11.48 11.91 0.88
N TYR A 69 -11.74 10.82 1.59
CA TYR A 69 -10.68 9.92 2.08
C TYR A 69 -9.95 9.18 0.95
N ILE A 70 -10.62 8.95 -0.18
CA ILE A 70 -10.02 8.26 -1.34
C ILE A 70 -8.97 9.14 -2.00
N GLU A 71 -9.11 10.47 -2.01
CA GLU A 71 -8.05 11.37 -2.47
C GLU A 71 -6.76 11.18 -1.65
N ILE A 72 -6.87 11.08 -0.32
CA ILE A 72 -5.72 10.86 0.58
C ILE A 72 -5.08 9.50 0.31
N VAL A 73 -5.89 8.44 0.20
CA VAL A 73 -5.39 7.08 -0.04
C VAL A 73 -4.72 6.98 -1.41
N ASN A 74 -5.32 7.57 -2.46
CA ASN A 74 -4.71 7.63 -3.80
C ASN A 74 -3.39 8.40 -3.78
N ALA A 75 -3.33 9.53 -3.06
CA ALA A 75 -2.10 10.29 -2.89
C ALA A 75 -1.03 9.46 -2.18
N HIS A 76 -1.39 8.66 -1.18
CA HIS A 76 -0.44 7.78 -0.48
C HIS A 76 0.08 6.65 -1.38
N ILE A 77 -0.79 6.04 -2.20
CA ILE A 77 -0.39 5.04 -3.21
C ILE A 77 0.64 5.65 -4.16
N PHE A 78 0.34 6.82 -4.73
CA PHE A 78 1.27 7.56 -5.60
C PHE A 78 2.59 7.86 -4.90
N TYR A 79 2.51 8.40 -3.68
CA TYR A 79 3.69 8.78 -2.90
C TYR A 79 4.60 7.58 -2.61
N THR A 80 4.01 6.47 -2.17
CA THR A 80 4.73 5.26 -1.76
C THR A 80 5.50 4.66 -2.93
N VAL A 81 4.92 4.68 -4.12
CA VAL A 81 5.54 4.19 -5.35
C VAL A 81 6.58 5.16 -5.90
N THR A 82 6.31 6.47 -5.80
CA THR A 82 7.13 7.51 -6.44
C THR A 82 8.33 7.92 -5.59
N TYR A 83 8.22 7.89 -4.26
CA TYR A 83 9.20 8.48 -3.35
C TYR A 83 9.67 7.49 -2.28
N GLU A 84 10.97 7.54 -1.97
CA GLU A 84 11.54 6.95 -0.75
C GLU A 84 11.36 7.87 0.45
N LYS A 85 11.47 9.18 0.19
CA LYS A 85 11.22 10.30 1.09
C LYS A 85 11.05 11.55 0.24
N ILE A 86 10.57 12.66 0.82
CA ILE A 86 10.46 13.92 0.07
C ILE A 86 11.77 14.25 -0.66
N GLY A 87 11.65 14.65 -1.92
CA GLY A 87 12.77 15.05 -2.76
C GLY A 87 13.62 13.89 -3.28
N LYS A 88 13.38 12.64 -2.83
CA LYS A 88 14.08 11.45 -3.32
C LYS A 88 13.10 10.48 -3.97
N LYS A 89 13.10 10.47 -5.31
CA LYS A 89 12.33 9.49 -6.09
C LYS A 89 12.81 8.07 -5.82
N ARG A 90 11.87 7.13 -5.76
CA ARG A 90 12.13 5.70 -5.59
C ARG A 90 12.67 5.12 -6.89
N ASN A 91 13.78 4.40 -6.78
CA ASN A 91 14.33 3.64 -7.91
C ASN A 91 13.98 2.17 -7.75
N ILE A 92 12.93 1.72 -8.45
CA ILE A 92 12.37 0.37 -8.29
C ILE A 92 13.32 -0.70 -8.82
N LYS A 93 13.94 -0.43 -9.97
CA LYS A 93 14.97 -1.25 -10.57
C LYS A 93 16.28 -0.48 -10.66
N GLY A 94 17.05 -0.53 -9.56
CA GLY A 94 18.40 0.00 -9.53
C GLY A 94 19.39 -0.88 -10.29
N PHE A 95 20.51 -0.28 -10.71
CA PHE A 95 21.61 -1.00 -11.37
C PHE A 95 22.20 -2.14 -10.52
N PHE A 96 22.20 -1.98 -9.19
CA PHE A 96 22.82 -2.95 -8.26
C PHE A 96 21.81 -3.82 -7.50
N SER A 97 20.57 -3.35 -7.33
CA SER A 97 19.52 -4.12 -6.65
C SER A 97 18.12 -3.54 -6.93
N SER A 98 17.10 -4.38 -6.82
CA SER A 98 15.70 -3.97 -6.88
C SER A 98 15.20 -3.49 -5.51
N ALA A 99 14.36 -2.46 -5.51
CA ALA A 99 13.64 -2.00 -4.32
C ALA A 99 12.60 -3.01 -3.81
N LEU A 100 12.25 -4.02 -4.63
CA LEU A 100 11.38 -5.14 -4.29
C LEU A 100 12.11 -6.26 -3.54
N LYS A 101 13.44 -6.20 -3.42
CA LYS A 101 14.20 -7.23 -2.74
C LYS A 101 13.76 -7.35 -1.27
N PRO A 102 13.51 -8.58 -0.76
CA PRO A 102 13.19 -8.79 0.65
C PRO A 102 14.23 -8.19 1.60
N LYS A 103 13.77 -7.83 2.79
CA LYS A 103 14.57 -7.28 3.89
C LYS A 103 14.83 -8.35 4.94
N ALA A 104 15.84 -8.09 5.78
CA ALA A 104 16.20 -8.97 6.90
C ALA A 104 15.36 -8.71 8.16
N THR A 105 14.68 -7.57 8.22
CA THR A 105 13.89 -7.13 9.37
C THR A 105 12.45 -6.88 8.95
N GLU A 106 11.53 -7.38 9.75
CA GLU A 106 10.12 -7.16 9.57
C GLU A 106 9.74 -5.69 9.83
N THR A 107 8.88 -5.13 8.99
CA THR A 107 8.21 -3.85 9.29
C THR A 107 6.99 -4.12 10.16
N SER A 108 6.94 -3.52 11.35
CA SER A 108 5.78 -3.63 12.24
C SER A 108 4.59 -2.81 11.75
N ILE A 109 3.37 -3.20 12.13
CA ILE A 109 2.15 -2.43 11.85
C ILE A 109 2.18 -1.05 12.54
N ALA A 110 2.81 -0.93 13.70
CA ALA A 110 3.01 0.36 14.35
C ALA A 110 3.87 1.30 13.49
N THR A 111 4.92 0.78 12.85
CA THR A 111 5.78 1.53 11.93
C THR A 111 5.02 1.92 10.66
N ASN A 112 4.31 0.97 10.02
CA ASN A 112 3.48 1.22 8.84
C ASN A 112 2.44 2.32 9.10
N ASN A 113 1.68 2.23 10.20
CA ASN A 113 0.67 3.23 10.53
C ASN A 113 1.29 4.60 10.88
N LYS A 114 2.47 4.61 11.52
CA LYS A 114 3.21 5.86 11.79
C LYS A 114 3.63 6.53 10.48
N SER A 115 4.12 5.77 9.49
CA SER A 115 4.47 6.34 8.18
C SER A 115 3.26 6.88 7.43
N PHE A 116 2.13 6.16 7.45
CA PHE A 116 0.89 6.63 6.82
C PHE A 116 0.41 7.96 7.43
N LYS A 117 0.34 8.04 8.76
CA LYS A 117 -0.01 9.28 9.48
C LYS A 117 0.94 10.43 9.14
N ALA A 118 2.24 10.16 9.14
CA ALA A 118 3.24 11.17 8.78
C ALA A 118 3.02 11.70 7.36
N PHE A 119 2.74 10.82 6.40
CA PHE A 119 2.38 11.22 5.03
C PHE A 119 1.12 12.11 5.00
N VAL A 120 0.04 11.71 5.68
CA VAL A 120 -1.22 12.47 5.65
C VAL A 120 -1.03 13.89 6.21
N PHE A 121 -0.28 14.04 7.31
CA PHE A 121 0.03 15.37 7.83
C PHE A 121 0.89 16.19 6.87
N GLN A 122 1.83 15.55 6.19
CA GLN A 122 2.72 16.18 5.24
C GLN A 122 2.02 16.60 3.93
N LEU A 123 1.04 15.83 3.47
CA LEU A 123 0.23 16.15 2.29
C LEU A 123 -0.47 17.51 2.43
N ARG A 124 -0.84 17.91 3.65
CA ARG A 124 -1.47 19.21 3.94
C ARG A 124 -0.56 20.40 3.64
N SER A 125 0.74 20.26 3.86
CA SER A 125 1.73 21.30 3.60
C SER A 125 2.41 21.18 2.23
N GLU A 126 2.33 20.01 1.58
CA GLU A 126 3.03 19.70 0.33
C GLU A 126 2.08 19.09 -0.72
N PRO A 127 1.29 19.91 -1.44
CA PRO A 127 0.32 19.43 -2.43
C PRO A 127 0.93 18.66 -3.61
N LYS A 128 2.25 18.74 -3.82
CA LYS A 128 2.96 17.99 -4.88
C LYS A 128 3.09 16.49 -4.57
N LEU A 129 2.68 16.06 -3.38
CA LEU A 129 2.71 14.65 -2.97
C LEU A 129 1.46 13.85 -3.39
N LYS A 130 0.50 14.48 -4.06
CA LYS A 130 -0.58 13.80 -4.78
C LYS A 130 -0.29 13.78 -6.28
N PRO A 131 -0.81 12.79 -7.03
CA PRO A 131 -0.63 12.75 -8.47
C PRO A 131 -1.34 13.92 -9.16
N GLU A 132 -0.78 14.39 -10.27
CA GLU A 132 -1.45 15.31 -11.19
C GLU A 132 -2.23 14.52 -12.25
N GLY A 133 -3.46 14.94 -12.56
CA GLY A 133 -4.25 14.39 -13.66
C GLY A 133 -4.64 12.91 -13.49
N SER A 134 -4.62 12.17 -14.59
CA SER A 134 -5.10 10.77 -14.70
C SER A 134 -4.04 9.72 -14.33
N TRP A 135 -3.27 9.94 -13.27
CA TRP A 135 -2.27 8.96 -12.84
C TRP A 135 -2.93 7.65 -12.40
N ASP A 136 -2.32 6.53 -12.80
CA ASP A 136 -2.80 5.20 -12.45
C ASP A 136 -1.61 4.29 -12.09
N LEU A 137 -1.82 3.43 -11.09
CA LEU A 137 -0.82 2.49 -10.59
C LEU A 137 -0.37 1.49 -11.67
N SER A 138 -1.25 1.13 -12.61
CA SER A 138 -0.95 0.20 -13.70
C SER A 138 0.11 0.70 -14.68
N HIS A 139 0.37 2.01 -14.71
CA HIS A 139 1.37 2.61 -15.60
C HIS A 139 2.78 2.67 -14.99
N VAL A 140 2.96 2.16 -13.75
CA VAL A 140 4.25 2.21 -13.07
C VAL A 140 5.16 1.09 -13.57
N LYS A 141 6.32 1.47 -14.09
CA LYS A 141 7.33 0.54 -14.63
C LYS A 141 8.01 -0.29 -13.53
N ASP A 142 8.50 -1.47 -13.91
CA ASP A 142 9.26 -2.38 -13.05
C ASP A 142 8.50 -2.90 -11.81
N MET A 143 7.17 -2.88 -11.87
CA MET A 143 6.26 -3.33 -10.81
C MET A 143 5.23 -4.37 -11.28
N ASP A 144 5.41 -4.97 -12.45
CA ASP A 144 4.39 -5.79 -13.12
C ASP A 144 3.83 -6.91 -12.21
N SER A 145 4.69 -7.55 -11.41
CA SER A 145 4.27 -8.59 -10.46
C SER A 145 3.33 -8.05 -9.38
N LEU A 146 3.68 -6.92 -8.74
CA LEU A 146 2.83 -6.30 -7.73
C LEU A 146 1.55 -5.74 -8.33
N ILE A 147 1.62 -5.10 -9.50
CA ILE A 147 0.45 -4.56 -10.20
C ILE A 147 -0.54 -5.68 -10.53
N THR A 148 -0.04 -6.85 -10.97
CA THR A 148 -0.88 -8.03 -11.23
C THR A 148 -1.59 -8.50 -9.96
N ILE A 149 -0.88 -8.57 -8.84
CA ILE A 149 -1.45 -8.94 -7.54
C ILE A 149 -2.51 -7.93 -7.10
N PHE A 150 -2.20 -6.64 -7.18
CA PHE A 150 -3.07 -5.57 -6.71
C PHE A 150 -4.36 -5.42 -7.52
N ASN A 151 -4.35 -5.84 -8.78
CA ASN A 151 -5.53 -5.89 -9.64
C ASN A 151 -6.22 -7.27 -9.64
N SER A 152 -5.76 -8.23 -8.83
CA SER A 152 -6.42 -9.54 -8.76
C SER A 152 -7.86 -9.39 -8.26
N PRO A 153 -8.85 -10.03 -8.90
CA PRO A 153 -10.23 -9.97 -8.45
C PRO A 153 -10.34 -10.56 -7.05
N ALA A 154 -11.10 -9.89 -6.17
CA ALA A 154 -11.44 -10.40 -4.85
C ALA A 154 -12.96 -10.56 -4.80
N LEU A 155 -13.42 -11.72 -4.35
CA LEU A 155 -14.81 -12.10 -4.32
C LEU A 155 -15.23 -12.35 -2.87
N VAL A 156 -16.53 -12.26 -2.60
CA VAL A 156 -17.06 -12.39 -1.22
C VAL A 156 -16.68 -13.73 -0.58
N PHE A 157 -16.58 -14.80 -1.36
CA PHE A 157 -16.20 -16.13 -0.87
C PHE A 157 -14.71 -16.27 -0.55
N ASP A 158 -13.85 -15.35 -1.02
CA ASP A 158 -12.43 -15.34 -0.66
C ASP A 158 -12.19 -14.90 0.79
N ALA A 159 -13.23 -14.42 1.48
CA ALA A 159 -13.19 -14.07 2.90
C ALA A 159 -13.22 -15.28 3.84
N LEU A 160 -13.55 -16.47 3.33
CA LEU A 160 -13.77 -17.70 4.09
C LEU A 160 -12.47 -18.46 4.40
#